data_AF-A0A836KU91-F1
#
_entry.id   AF-A0A836KU91-F1
#
_cell.length_a   1.000
_cell.length_b   1.000
_cell.length_c   1.000
_cell.angle_alpha   90.00
_cell.angle_beta   90.00
_cell.angle_gamma   90.00
#
_symmetry.space_group_name_H-M   'P 1'
#
loop_
_entity.id
_entity.type
_entity.pdbx_description
1 polymer ?
#
loop_
_entity_poly.entity_id
_entity_poly.type
_entity_poly.pdbx_seq_one_letter_code
_entity_poly.pdbx_strand_id
1 'polypeptide(L)'
;MAKMNESVKVMRDTEAALPSASAAPWWSSALRIRDMKASAARLGYHARTALSWSHRSLEQLLLQAVILNSASADTRTQLLQQQHHEQEFQARLSHCQQALMELQANVAHCQGRLQAESARRAALQEELCLRARERGLLDPDDHSPLKAELALLLAEREGPSPALKRDARIVLNSLRSISMALE
;
A
#
# COMPACT_ATOMS: atom_id res chain seq x y z
N MET A 1 12.67 45.88 -50.38
CA MET A 1 13.05 46.22 -51.77
C MET A 1 13.65 47.61 -51.92
N ALA A 2 13.04 48.68 -51.40
CA ALA A 2 13.58 50.05 -51.53
C ALA A 2 15.00 50.25 -50.98
N LYS A 3 15.30 49.76 -49.78
CA LYS A 3 16.66 49.86 -49.16
C LYS A 3 17.75 49.13 -49.94
N MET A 4 17.40 48.04 -50.63
CA MET A 4 18.35 47.28 -51.45
C MET A 4 18.69 48.04 -52.74
N ASN A 5 17.70 48.75 -53.31
CA ASN A 5 17.89 49.59 -54.49
C ASN A 5 18.70 50.86 -54.19
N GLU A 6 18.55 51.44 -53.00
CA GLU A 6 19.40 52.56 -52.55
C GLU A 6 20.86 52.15 -52.37
N SER A 7 21.16 51.01 -51.74
CA SER A 7 22.54 50.52 -51.63
C SER A 7 23.19 50.24 -52.98
N VAL A 8 22.43 49.69 -53.95
CA VAL A 8 22.93 49.45 -55.31
C VAL A 8 23.23 50.76 -56.05
N LYS A 9 22.42 51.79 -55.83
CA LYS A 9 22.63 53.12 -56.44
C LYS A 9 23.85 53.82 -55.84
N VAL A 10 24.00 53.78 -54.52
CA VAL A 10 25.16 54.36 -53.82
C VAL A 10 26.47 53.66 -54.23
N MET A 11 26.49 52.34 -54.40
CA MET A 11 27.68 51.64 -54.91
C MET A 11 28.08 52.10 -56.32
N ARG A 12 27.11 52.24 -57.25
CA ARG A 12 27.39 52.69 -58.61
C ARG A 12 27.93 54.12 -58.66
N ASP A 13 27.35 55.01 -57.86
CA ASP A 13 27.75 56.42 -57.83
C ASP A 13 29.15 56.59 -57.20
N THR A 14 29.53 55.72 -56.24
CA THR A 14 30.91 55.69 -55.70
C THR A 14 31.95 55.13 -56.66
N GLU A 15 31.56 54.21 -57.54
CA GLU A 15 32.45 53.60 -58.53
C GLU A 15 32.75 54.57 -59.70
N ALA A 16 31.78 55.43 -60.04
CA ALA A 16 31.90 56.45 -61.09
C ALA A 16 32.72 57.69 -60.69
N ALA A 17 32.92 57.95 -59.40
CA ALA A 17 33.60 59.14 -58.88
C ALA A 17 35.13 58.96 -58.64
N LEU A 18 35.70 57.80 -58.96
CA LEU A 18 37.14 57.53 -58.78
C LEU A 18 37.98 58.12 -59.94
N PRO A 19 39.02 58.92 -59.68
CA PRO A 19 39.87 59.50 -60.72
C PRO A 19 40.59 58.40 -61.51
N SER A 20 40.57 58.51 -62.84
CA SER A 20 41.19 57.59 -63.81
C SER A 20 42.74 57.66 -63.79
N ALA A 21 43.36 57.34 -62.64
CA ALA A 21 44.79 57.12 -62.53
C ALA A 21 45.07 55.61 -62.46
N SER A 22 45.62 55.05 -63.55
CA SER A 22 46.08 53.66 -63.68
C SER A 22 45.02 52.61 -63.27
N ALA A 23 44.23 52.17 -64.24
CA ALA A 23 43.24 51.10 -64.09
C ALA A 23 43.90 49.71 -63.96
N ALA A 24 44.89 49.58 -63.08
CA ALA A 24 45.26 48.29 -62.57
C ALA A 24 44.12 47.91 -61.59
N PRO A 25 43.42 46.77 -61.79
CA PRO A 25 42.23 46.46 -60.99
C PRO A 25 42.55 46.46 -59.50
N TRP A 26 41.57 46.56 -58.60
CA TRP A 26 41.82 46.60 -57.16
C TRP A 26 42.70 45.44 -56.62
N TRP A 27 42.78 44.33 -57.35
CA TRP A 27 43.68 43.19 -57.13
C TRP A 27 45.11 43.35 -57.68
N SER A 28 45.49 44.50 -58.24
CA SER A 28 46.83 44.74 -58.80
C SER A 28 47.89 45.09 -57.76
N SER A 29 47.47 45.49 -56.55
CA SER A 29 48.37 45.73 -55.44
C SER A 29 48.67 44.42 -54.71
N ALA A 30 49.93 44.00 -54.74
CA ALA A 30 50.40 42.81 -54.00
C ALA A 30 50.09 42.90 -52.49
N LEU A 31 50.15 44.11 -51.91
CA LEU A 31 49.78 44.34 -50.51
C LEU A 31 48.29 44.10 -50.25
N ARG A 32 47.41 44.58 -51.14
CA ARG A 32 45.95 44.36 -50.99
C ARG A 32 45.54 42.90 -51.21
N ILE A 33 46.16 42.19 -52.16
CA ILE A 33 45.96 40.74 -52.32
C ILE A 33 46.39 40.01 -51.04
N ARG A 34 47.53 40.40 -50.44
CA ARG A 34 48.01 39.80 -49.17
C ARG A 34 47.01 40.01 -48.05
N ASP A 35 46.48 41.22 -47.89
CA ASP A 35 45.54 41.56 -46.82
C ASP A 35 44.17 40.87 -47.03
N MET A 36 43.73 40.72 -48.28
CA MET A 36 42.54 39.92 -48.63
C MET A 36 42.75 38.45 -48.29
N LYS A 37 43.88 37.85 -48.66
CA LYS A 37 44.21 36.46 -48.30
C LYS A 37 44.29 36.25 -46.79
N ALA A 38 44.89 37.20 -46.07
CA ALA A 38 44.94 37.16 -44.60
C ALA A 38 43.55 37.25 -43.98
N SER A 39 42.68 38.13 -44.51
CA SER A 39 41.29 38.25 -44.07
C SER A 39 40.47 37.00 -44.37
N ALA A 40 40.62 36.42 -45.57
CA ALA A 40 39.98 35.17 -45.95
C ALA A 40 40.45 34.00 -45.08
N ALA A 41 41.74 33.94 -44.72
CA ALA A 41 42.26 32.93 -43.82
C ALA A 41 41.67 33.07 -42.40
N ARG A 42 41.54 34.30 -41.87
CA ARG A 42 40.90 34.57 -40.58
C ARG A 42 39.42 34.22 -40.58
N LEU A 43 38.68 34.64 -41.61
CA LEU A 43 37.26 34.28 -41.78
C LEU A 43 37.10 32.74 -41.86
N GLY A 44 37.95 32.07 -42.64
CA GLY A 44 37.95 30.61 -42.73
C GLY A 44 38.32 29.89 -41.43
N TYR A 45 39.14 30.49 -40.58
CA TYR A 45 39.39 29.99 -39.22
C TYR A 45 38.14 30.13 -38.35
N HIS A 46 37.55 31.33 -38.26
CA HIS A 46 36.36 31.57 -37.44
C HIS A 46 35.15 30.75 -37.90
N ALA A 47 34.96 30.57 -39.22
CA ALA A 47 33.91 29.72 -39.76
C ALA A 47 34.09 28.25 -39.34
N ARG A 48 35.32 27.72 -39.44
CA ARG A 48 35.62 26.35 -38.99
C ARG A 48 35.42 26.19 -37.49
N THR A 49 35.82 27.17 -36.69
CA THR A 49 35.57 27.19 -35.26
C THR A 49 34.07 27.20 -34.97
N ALA A 50 33.30 28.12 -35.56
CA ALA A 50 31.85 28.18 -35.34
C ALA A 50 31.14 26.86 -35.70
N LEU A 51 31.53 26.23 -36.82
CA LEU A 51 31.02 24.91 -37.21
C LEU A 51 31.38 23.82 -36.19
N SER A 52 32.61 23.80 -35.67
CA SER A 52 33.02 22.80 -34.69
C SER A 52 32.29 22.96 -33.35
N TRP A 53 32.05 24.20 -32.90
CA TRP A 53 31.23 24.48 -31.73
C TRP A 53 29.77 24.05 -31.93
N SER A 54 29.19 24.36 -33.09
CA SER A 54 27.83 23.92 -33.44
C SER A 54 27.73 22.40 -33.44
N HIS A 55 28.69 21.70 -34.05
CA HIS A 55 28.71 20.24 -34.08
C HIS A 55 28.76 19.64 -32.68
N ARG A 56 29.68 20.11 -31.83
CA ARG A 56 29.80 19.65 -30.43
C ARG A 56 28.54 19.92 -29.62
N SER A 57 27.90 21.07 -29.82
CA SER A 57 26.64 21.38 -29.13
C SER A 57 25.50 20.43 -29.53
N LEU A 58 25.44 20.06 -30.81
CA LEU A 58 24.47 19.09 -31.31
C LEU A 58 24.72 17.70 -30.70
N GLU A 59 25.97 17.25 -30.66
CA GLU A 59 26.36 15.99 -30.03
C GLU A 59 25.97 15.95 -28.54
N GLN A 60 26.24 17.03 -27.80
CA GLN A 60 25.85 17.14 -26.39
C GLN A 60 24.34 17.10 -26.20
N LEU A 61 23.58 17.79 -27.06
CA LEU A 61 22.11 17.75 -27.02
C LEU A 61 21.58 16.34 -27.31
N LEU A 62 22.15 15.63 -28.28
CA LEU A 62 21.78 14.26 -28.58
C LEU A 62 22.07 13.32 -27.40
N LEU A 63 23.23 13.44 -26.76
CA LEU A 63 23.56 12.67 -25.57
C LEU A 63 22.57 12.95 -24.42
N GLN A 64 22.27 14.22 -24.16
CA GLN A 64 21.29 14.59 -23.13
C GLN A 64 19.89 14.05 -23.46
N ALA A 65 19.46 14.14 -24.71
CA ALA A 65 18.17 13.60 -25.15
C ALA A 65 18.10 12.07 -24.94
N VAL A 66 19.17 11.34 -25.25
CA VAL A 66 19.22 9.89 -25.00
C VAL A 66 19.13 9.57 -23.52
N ILE A 67 19.88 10.27 -22.67
CA ILE A 67 19.86 10.09 -21.21
C ILE A 67 18.46 10.37 -20.63
N LEU A 68 17.83 11.46 -21.06
CA LEU A 68 16.49 11.80 -20.61
C LEU A 68 15.45 10.79 -21.09
N ASN A 69 15.58 10.28 -22.32
CA ASN A 69 14.70 9.25 -22.84
C ASN A 69 14.84 7.93 -22.07
N SER A 70 16.06 7.50 -21.74
CA SER A 70 16.26 6.30 -20.93
C SER A 70 15.69 6.47 -19.52
N ALA A 71 15.97 7.61 -18.87
CA ALA A 71 15.41 7.91 -17.55
C ALA A 71 13.87 7.99 -17.59
N SER A 72 13.28 8.55 -18.66
CA SER A 72 11.84 8.59 -18.84
C SER A 72 11.24 7.19 -19.05
N ALA A 73 11.93 6.29 -19.74
CA ALA A 73 11.49 4.92 -19.90
C ALA A 73 11.53 4.15 -18.57
N ASP A 74 12.62 4.28 -17.81
CA ASP A 74 12.78 3.64 -16.51
C ASP A 74 11.74 4.14 -15.50
N THR A 75 11.53 5.45 -15.41
CA THR A 75 10.49 6.02 -14.53
C THR A 75 9.09 5.59 -14.92
N ARG A 76 8.79 5.47 -16.22
CA ARG A 76 7.50 4.94 -16.70
C ARG A 76 7.30 3.48 -16.27
N THR A 77 8.33 2.64 -16.39
CA THR A 77 8.21 1.23 -15.96
C THR A 77 8.02 1.11 -14.45
N GLN A 78 8.76 1.89 -13.65
CA GLN A 78 8.58 1.95 -12.20
C GLN A 78 7.17 2.41 -11.81
N LEU A 79 6.62 3.43 -12.48
CA LEU A 79 5.27 3.92 -12.21
C LEU A 79 4.22 2.85 -12.51
N LEU A 80 4.36 2.11 -13.62
CA LEU A 80 3.46 1.00 -13.94
C LEU A 80 3.55 -0.13 -12.93
N GLN A 81 4.74 -0.46 -12.43
CA GLN A 81 4.93 -1.45 -11.37
C GLN A 81 4.29 -1.00 -10.06
N GLN A 82 4.47 0.26 -9.66
CA GLN A 82 3.85 0.82 -8.46
C GLN A 82 2.33 0.82 -8.57
N GLN A 83 1.78 1.19 -9.72
CA GLN A 83 0.34 1.15 -9.97
C GLN A 83 -0.21 -0.28 -9.89
N HIS A 84 0.53 -1.26 -10.41
CA HIS A 84 0.15 -2.67 -10.29
C HIS A 84 0.13 -3.13 -8.84
N HIS A 85 1.18 -2.83 -8.06
CA HIS A 85 1.24 -3.15 -6.64
C HIS A 85 0.13 -2.48 -5.85
N GLU A 86 -0.21 -1.22 -6.16
CA GLU A 86 -1.31 -0.53 -5.51
C GLU A 86 -2.63 -1.27 -5.71
N GLN A 87 -2.92 -1.73 -6.94
CA GLN A 87 -4.10 -2.53 -7.24
C GLN A 87 -4.10 -3.87 -6.48
N GLU A 88 -2.96 -4.55 -6.40
CA GLU A 88 -2.82 -5.79 -5.62
C GLU A 88 -3.10 -5.55 -4.13
N PHE A 89 -2.56 -4.47 -3.56
CA PHE A 89 -2.78 -4.12 -2.16
C PHE A 89 -4.23 -3.74 -1.89
N GLN A 90 -4.88 -2.99 -2.78
CA GLN A 90 -6.30 -2.67 -2.67
C GLN A 90 -7.16 -3.94 -2.69
N ALA A 91 -6.86 -4.88 -3.58
CA ALA A 91 -7.55 -6.17 -3.63
C ALA A 91 -7.37 -6.95 -2.32
N ARG A 92 -6.14 -7.04 -1.81
CA ARG A 92 -5.86 -7.71 -0.52
C ARG A 92 -6.57 -7.03 0.65
N LEU A 93 -6.57 -5.70 0.71
CA LEU A 93 -7.28 -4.95 1.75
C LEU A 93 -8.78 -5.25 1.71
N SER A 94 -9.39 -5.25 0.53
CA SER A 94 -10.82 -5.57 0.38
C SER A 94 -11.14 -6.99 0.85
N HIS A 95 -10.29 -7.97 0.50
CA HIS A 95 -10.44 -9.35 0.95
C HIS A 95 -10.30 -9.49 2.47
N CYS A 96 -9.30 -8.84 3.07
CA CYS A 96 -9.12 -8.83 4.52
C CYS A 96 -10.31 -8.18 5.24
N GLN A 97 -10.88 -7.11 4.70
CA GLN A 97 -12.07 -6.47 5.26
C GLN A 97 -13.28 -7.41 5.22
N GLN A 98 -13.49 -8.13 4.12
CA GLN A 98 -14.55 -9.15 4.02
C GLN A 98 -14.34 -10.27 5.05
N ALA A 99 -13.13 -10.82 5.14
CA ALA A 99 -12.81 -11.87 6.11
C ALA A 99 -12.99 -11.39 7.57
N LEU A 100 -12.65 -10.13 7.87
CA LEU A 100 -12.89 -9.54 9.19
C LEU A 100 -14.38 -9.43 9.51
N MET A 101 -15.20 -8.99 8.55
CA MET A 101 -16.66 -8.93 8.75
C MET A 101 -17.26 -10.31 8.99
N GLU A 102 -16.84 -11.32 8.22
CA GLU A 102 -17.27 -12.71 8.41
C GLU A 102 -16.86 -13.24 9.78
N LEU A 103 -15.61 -12.98 10.20
CA LEU A 103 -15.12 -13.39 11.51
C LEU A 103 -15.91 -12.72 12.65
N GLN A 104 -16.20 -11.43 12.53
CA GLN A 104 -17.02 -10.70 13.50
C GLN A 104 -18.44 -11.28 13.60
N ALA A 105 -19.06 -11.61 12.47
CA ALA A 105 -20.37 -12.26 12.43
C ALA A 105 -20.33 -13.64 13.11
N ASN A 106 -19.29 -14.44 12.84
CA ASN A 106 -19.09 -15.74 13.47
C ASN A 106 -18.87 -15.63 14.98
N VAL A 107 -18.10 -14.64 15.44
CA VAL A 107 -17.90 -14.37 16.86
C VAL A 107 -19.23 -14.00 17.54
N ALA A 108 -20.00 -13.09 16.94
CA ALA A 108 -21.31 -12.71 17.47
C ALA A 108 -22.27 -13.91 17.54
N HIS A 109 -22.27 -14.77 16.51
CA HIS A 109 -23.07 -15.98 16.49
C HIS A 109 -22.66 -16.96 17.61
N CYS A 110 -21.36 -17.21 17.77
CA CYS A 110 -20.84 -18.07 18.84
C CYS A 110 -21.15 -17.51 20.24
N GLN A 111 -21.05 -16.20 20.43
CA GLN A 111 -21.41 -15.54 21.69
C GLN A 111 -22.91 -15.71 21.99
N GLY A 112 -23.78 -15.52 21.00
CA GLY A 112 -25.22 -15.75 21.15
C GLY A 112 -25.53 -17.21 21.53
N ARG A 113 -24.87 -18.18 20.89
CA ARG A 113 -25.02 -19.60 21.24
C ARG A 113 -24.52 -19.92 22.65
N LEU A 114 -23.37 -19.35 23.04
CA LEU A 114 -22.83 -19.54 24.38
C LEU A 114 -23.79 -18.99 25.44
N GLN A 115 -24.35 -17.80 25.21
CA GLN A 115 -25.34 -17.21 26.10
C GLN A 115 -26.59 -18.09 26.20
N ALA A 116 -27.14 -18.56 25.08
CA ALA A 116 -28.30 -19.45 25.07
C ALA A 116 -28.05 -20.76 25.83
N GLU A 117 -26.92 -21.43 25.60
CA GLU A 117 -26.57 -22.66 26.31
C GLU A 117 -26.27 -22.40 27.80
N SER A 118 -25.67 -21.26 28.15
CA SER A 118 -25.46 -20.90 29.55
C SER A 118 -26.77 -20.66 30.29
N ALA A 119 -27.74 -20.00 29.66
CA ALA A 119 -29.08 -19.81 30.20
C ALA A 119 -29.82 -21.15 30.33
N ARG A 120 -29.71 -22.03 29.32
CA ARG A 120 -30.28 -23.37 29.38
C ARG A 120 -29.68 -24.20 30.51
N ARG A 121 -28.35 -24.15 30.69
CA ARG A 121 -27.66 -24.81 31.80
C ARG A 121 -28.16 -24.29 33.14
N ALA A 122 -28.28 -22.97 33.31
CA ALA A 122 -28.79 -22.38 34.55
C ALA A 122 -30.22 -22.85 34.86
N ALA A 123 -31.11 -22.84 33.86
CA ALA A 123 -32.48 -23.33 34.01
C ALA A 123 -32.54 -24.82 34.41
N LEU A 124 -31.71 -25.67 33.79
CA LEU A 124 -31.63 -27.09 34.15
C LEU A 124 -31.07 -27.29 35.57
N GLN A 125 -30.09 -26.48 35.99
CA GLN A 125 -29.55 -26.52 37.35
C GLN A 125 -30.60 -26.10 38.39
N GLU A 126 -31.38 -25.06 38.10
CA GLU A 126 -32.52 -24.67 38.95
C GLU A 126 -33.59 -25.77 39.02
N GLU A 127 -33.94 -26.39 37.88
CA GLU A 127 -34.89 -27.51 37.84
C GLU A 127 -34.40 -28.72 38.66
N LEU A 128 -33.10 -29.04 38.60
CA LEU A 128 -32.49 -30.09 39.44
C LEU A 128 -32.62 -29.76 40.93
N CYS A 129 -32.30 -28.54 41.33
CA CYS A 129 -32.45 -28.09 42.71
C CYS A 129 -33.91 -28.19 43.18
N LEU A 130 -34.87 -27.74 42.35
CA LEU A 130 -36.30 -27.82 42.66
C LEU A 130 -36.74 -29.28 42.86
N ARG A 131 -36.40 -30.19 41.94
CA ARG A 131 -36.76 -31.61 42.06
C ARG A 131 -36.16 -32.28 43.30
N ALA A 132 -34.91 -31.94 43.64
CA ALA A 132 -34.27 -32.45 44.85
C ALA A 132 -34.99 -31.97 46.13
N ARG A 133 -35.43 -30.70 46.17
CA ARG A 133 -36.21 -30.14 47.29
C ARG A 133 -37.61 -30.73 47.38
N GLU A 134 -38.31 -30.90 46.26
CA GLU A 134 -39.63 -31.54 46.21
C GLU A 134 -39.62 -32.95 46.79
N ARG A 135 -38.50 -33.68 46.61
CA ARG A 135 -38.29 -35.02 47.19
C ARG A 135 -37.74 -34.98 48.63
N GLY A 136 -37.57 -33.81 49.21
CA GLY A 136 -36.99 -33.61 50.54
C GLY A 136 -35.55 -34.13 50.66
N LEU A 137 -34.79 -34.10 49.56
CA LEU A 137 -33.39 -34.57 49.53
C LEU A 137 -32.39 -33.46 49.89
N LEU A 138 -32.81 -32.20 49.79
CA LEU A 138 -32.05 -31.01 50.14
C LEU A 138 -32.83 -30.11 51.09
N ASP A 139 -32.10 -29.27 51.81
CA ASP A 139 -32.65 -28.15 52.57
C ASP A 139 -33.30 -27.13 51.60
N PRO A 140 -34.51 -26.59 51.90
CA PRO A 140 -35.13 -25.54 51.09
C PRO A 140 -34.25 -24.31 50.84
N ASP A 141 -33.31 -24.01 51.73
CA ASP A 141 -32.42 -22.85 51.61
C ASP A 141 -31.13 -23.14 50.82
N ASP A 142 -30.85 -24.40 50.47
CA ASP A 142 -29.60 -24.79 49.79
C ASP A 142 -29.75 -24.74 48.26
N HIS A 143 -28.97 -23.87 47.63
CA HIS A 143 -28.99 -23.61 46.18
C HIS A 143 -27.85 -24.30 45.41
N SER A 144 -27.05 -25.17 46.05
CA SER A 144 -25.93 -25.82 45.37
C SER A 144 -26.41 -26.88 44.37
N PRO A 145 -26.19 -26.70 43.04
CA PRO A 145 -26.64 -27.65 42.04
C PRO A 145 -25.87 -28.98 42.11
N LEU A 146 -24.61 -28.95 42.55
CA LEU A 146 -23.80 -30.16 42.73
C LEU A 146 -24.35 -31.06 43.84
N LYS A 147 -24.82 -30.46 44.95
CA LYS A 147 -25.48 -31.22 46.01
C LYS A 147 -26.82 -31.79 45.55
N ALA A 148 -27.58 -31.03 44.77
CA ALA A 148 -28.86 -31.48 44.21
C ALA A 148 -28.66 -32.69 43.30
N GLU A 149 -27.70 -32.61 42.39
CA GLU A 149 -27.34 -33.70 41.49
C GLU A 149 -26.87 -34.93 42.26
N LEU A 150 -25.94 -34.77 43.21
CA LEU A 150 -25.45 -35.88 44.03
C LEU A 150 -26.58 -36.53 44.84
N ALA A 151 -27.45 -35.74 45.45
CA ALA A 151 -28.56 -36.27 46.24
C ALA A 151 -29.58 -37.02 45.37
N LEU A 152 -29.91 -36.50 44.19
CA LEU A 152 -30.78 -37.19 43.24
C LEU A 152 -30.15 -38.51 42.75
N LEU A 153 -28.85 -38.51 42.42
CA LEU A 153 -28.13 -39.71 41.98
C LEU A 153 -28.08 -40.79 43.06
N LEU A 154 -27.82 -40.41 44.32
CA LEU A 154 -27.81 -41.34 45.46
C LEU A 154 -29.21 -41.88 45.80
N ALA A 155 -30.27 -41.12 45.47
CA ALA A 155 -31.66 -41.53 45.70
C ALA A 155 -32.21 -42.45 44.59
N GLU A 156 -31.87 -42.20 43.32
CA GLU A 156 -32.41 -42.94 42.17
C GLU A 156 -31.61 -44.20 41.81
N ARG A 157 -30.31 -44.23 42.10
CA ARG A 157 -29.45 -45.34 41.68
C ARG A 157 -29.50 -46.49 42.69
N GLU A 158 -29.96 -47.65 42.24
CA GLU A 158 -29.84 -48.87 43.03
C GLU A 158 -28.36 -49.31 43.11
N GLY A 159 -27.78 -49.17 44.31
CA GLY A 159 -26.41 -49.59 44.56
C GLY A 159 -26.24 -51.12 44.46
N PRO A 160 -25.11 -51.62 43.92
CA PRO A 160 -24.88 -53.04 43.69
C PRO A 160 -24.67 -53.86 44.98
N SER A 161 -24.38 -53.21 46.12
CA SER A 161 -24.15 -53.88 47.40
C SER A 161 -24.94 -53.22 48.55
N PRO A 162 -25.36 -53.99 49.56
CA PRO A 162 -26.09 -53.46 50.71
C PRO A 162 -25.24 -52.51 51.58
N ALA A 163 -23.92 -52.67 51.60
CA ALA A 163 -23.00 -51.74 52.26
C ALA A 163 -23.04 -50.35 51.59
N LEU A 164 -22.94 -50.30 50.26
CA LEU A 164 -23.04 -49.05 49.51
C LEU A 164 -24.40 -48.36 49.69
N LYS A 165 -25.49 -49.13 49.79
CA LYS A 165 -26.82 -48.57 50.07
C LYS A 165 -26.89 -47.92 51.46
N ARG A 166 -26.17 -48.47 52.45
CA ARG A 166 -26.08 -47.89 53.79
C ARG A 166 -25.25 -46.61 53.77
N ASP A 167 -24.12 -46.62 53.08
CA ASP A 167 -23.24 -45.44 52.95
C ASP A 167 -23.93 -44.30 52.19
N ALA A 168 -24.64 -44.60 51.08
CA ALA A 168 -25.42 -43.63 50.33
C ALA A 168 -26.49 -42.95 51.19
N ARG A 169 -27.17 -43.69 52.08
CA ARG A 169 -28.14 -43.12 53.03
C ARG A 169 -27.49 -42.21 54.07
N ILE A 170 -26.30 -42.56 54.56
CA ILE A 170 -25.55 -41.72 55.50
C ILE A 170 -25.19 -40.40 54.83
N VAL A 171 -24.66 -40.45 53.59
CA VAL A 171 -24.32 -39.25 52.82
C VAL A 171 -25.56 -38.41 52.51
N LEU A 172 -26.68 -39.02 52.08
CA LEU A 172 -27.94 -38.30 51.86
C LEU A 172 -28.44 -37.57 53.11
N ASN A 173 -28.38 -38.21 54.28
CA ASN A 173 -28.77 -37.57 55.54
C ASN A 173 -27.81 -36.42 55.91
N SER A 174 -26.52 -36.56 55.60
CA SER A 174 -25.54 -35.48 55.80
C SER A 174 -25.76 -34.29 54.86
N LEU A 175 -26.18 -34.52 53.61
CA LEU A 175 -26.47 -33.48 52.62
C LEU A 175 -27.72 -32.66 52.97
N ARG A 176 -28.68 -33.24 53.71
CA ARG A 176 -29.83 -32.51 54.27
C ARG A 176 -29.47 -31.59 55.44
N SER A 177 -28.26 -31.71 55.98
CA SER A 177 -27.80 -30.91 57.10
C SER A 177 -27.07 -29.66 56.56
N ILE A 178 -27.35 -28.50 57.15
CA ILE A 178 -26.93 -27.16 56.70
C ILE A 178 -25.41 -26.98 56.44
N SER A 179 -24.54 -27.91 56.90
CA SER A 179 -23.13 -27.61 57.15
C SER A 179 -22.09 -28.16 56.16
N MET A 180 -22.46 -28.74 55.02
CA MET A 180 -21.48 -29.30 54.07
C MET A 180 -21.42 -28.45 52.80
N ALA A 181 -20.54 -27.46 52.72
CA ALA A 181 -20.23 -26.81 51.45
C ALA A 181 -19.47 -27.80 50.54
N LEU A 182 -20.03 -28.08 49.36
CA LEU A 182 -19.34 -28.75 48.27
C LEU A 182 -19.03 -27.65 47.26
N GLU A 183 -17.79 -27.16 47.28
CA GLU A 183 -17.25 -26.22 46.28
C GLU A 183 -16.87 -26.96 44.98
#